data_AF-A0A1H5KMG1-F1
#
_entry.id   AF-A0A1H5KMG1-F1
#
_cell.length_a   1.000
_cell.length_b   1.000
_cell.length_c   1.000
_cell.angle_alpha   90.00
_cell.angle_beta   90.00
_cell.angle_gamma   90.00
#
_symmetry.space_group_name_H-M   'P 1'
#
loop_
_entity.id
_entity.type
_entity.pdbx_description
1 polymer ?
#
loop_
_entity_poly.entity_id
_entity_poly.type
_entity_poly.pdbx_seq_one_letter_code
_entity_poly.pdbx_strand_id
1 'polypeptide(L)'
;MYEPIRTKSVHSTMAGPPSDFPHRTREEELDIQLAGHLAALLAVTDELRALTPSGDLDAAATRLAEQVARLRGGRTPVRASLTAVQEPAALHERAHALAGRALVVAASRADTAAAILAAERMDAHTTATELTSAG
;
A
#
# COMPACT_ATOMS: atom_id res chain seq x y z
N MET A 1 -10.59 43.93 46.42
CA MET A 1 -10.94 43.94 44.98
C MET A 1 -9.65 43.68 44.23
N TYR A 2 -9.47 42.48 43.71
CA TYR A 2 -8.29 42.12 42.91
C TYR A 2 -8.59 42.51 41.46
N GLU A 3 -7.85 43.46 40.91
CA GLU A 3 -7.93 43.74 39.48
C GLU A 3 -7.05 42.73 38.72
N PRO A 4 -7.60 41.96 37.76
CA PRO A 4 -6.78 41.11 36.91
C PRO A 4 -5.96 41.97 35.95
N ILE A 5 -4.66 41.73 35.93
CA ILE A 5 -3.69 42.33 35.02
C ILE A 5 -4.16 42.11 33.58
N ARG A 6 -4.50 43.19 32.85
CA ARG A 6 -4.63 43.17 31.39
C ARG A 6 -3.25 43.01 30.77
N THR A 7 -2.77 41.78 30.64
CA THR A 7 -1.60 41.50 29.82
C THR A 7 -2.01 41.62 28.34
N LYS A 8 -1.54 42.68 27.67
CA LYS A 8 -1.39 42.64 26.20
C LYS A 8 -0.43 41.49 25.90
N SER A 9 -0.92 40.43 25.27
CA SER A 9 -0.05 39.38 24.74
C SER A 9 0.67 39.95 23.51
N VAL A 10 1.80 40.61 23.75
CA VAL A 10 2.79 40.97 22.74
C VAL A 10 3.74 39.78 22.56
N HIS A 11 3.27 38.73 21.91
CA HIS A 11 4.13 37.74 21.27
C HIS A 11 3.72 37.61 19.80
N SER A 12 4.10 38.63 19.03
CA SER A 12 4.33 38.48 17.60
C SER A 12 5.82 38.20 17.45
N THR A 13 6.21 36.92 17.39
CA THR A 13 7.50 36.48 16.85
C THR A 13 7.37 35.03 16.40
N MET A 14 6.82 34.84 15.21
CA MET A 14 7.27 33.79 14.28
C MET A 14 7.37 34.42 12.89
N ALA A 15 8.29 35.38 12.77
CA ALA A 15 8.93 35.70 11.51
C ALA A 15 10.10 34.70 11.33
N GLY A 16 9.75 33.44 11.08
CA GLY A 16 10.61 32.56 10.31
C GLY A 16 10.09 32.60 8.87
N PRO A 17 10.92 32.34 7.83
CA PRO A 17 10.35 31.99 6.53
C PRO A 17 9.29 30.91 6.77
N PRO A 18 8.17 30.86 6.00
CA PRO A 18 7.33 29.67 6.06
C PRO A 18 8.30 28.51 5.87
N SER A 19 8.44 27.70 6.92
CA SER A 19 9.15 26.46 6.80
C SER A 19 8.40 25.73 5.70
N ASP A 20 8.95 25.71 4.49
CA ASP A 20 8.53 24.94 3.34
C ASP A 20 8.65 23.47 3.74
N PHE A 21 7.82 23.05 4.68
CA PHE A 21 7.53 21.65 4.86
C PHE A 21 6.89 21.22 3.55
N PRO A 22 7.38 20.15 2.92
CA PRO A 22 6.79 19.68 1.68
C PRO A 22 5.34 19.27 1.98
N HIS A 23 4.40 20.18 1.72
CA HIS A 23 2.98 19.92 1.79
C HIS A 23 2.66 19.03 0.60
N ARG A 24 2.85 17.72 0.78
CA ARG A 24 2.27 16.75 -0.14
C ARG A 24 0.77 16.96 -0.13
N THR A 25 0.19 16.99 -1.31
CA THR A 25 -1.25 16.96 -1.47
C THR A 25 -1.77 15.62 -0.91
N ARG A 26 -3.01 15.62 -0.43
CA ARG A 26 -3.69 14.38 0.00
C ARG A 26 -3.65 13.31 -1.10
N GLU A 27 -3.76 13.73 -2.35
CA GLU A 27 -3.69 12.85 -3.50
C GLU A 27 -2.31 12.16 -3.61
N GLU A 28 -1.23 12.92 -3.49
CA GLU A 28 0.14 12.35 -3.47
C GLU A 28 0.37 11.42 -2.28
N GLU A 29 -0.19 11.72 -1.11
CA GLU A 29 -0.12 10.82 0.05
C GLU A 29 -0.84 9.49 -0.20
N LEU A 30 -2.01 9.53 -0.84
CA LEU A 30 -2.74 8.33 -1.24
C LEU A 30 -1.97 7.53 -2.30
N ASP A 31 -1.32 8.18 -3.26
CA ASP A 31 -0.44 7.50 -4.23
C ASP A 31 0.69 6.75 -3.55
N ILE A 32 1.34 7.40 -2.59
CA ILE A 32 2.45 6.79 -1.85
C ILE A 32 1.97 5.62 -1.01
N GLN A 33 0.83 5.76 -0.33
CA GLN A 33 0.22 4.65 0.40
C GLN A 33 -0.16 3.51 -0.53
N LEU A 34 -0.82 3.79 -1.65
CA LEU A 34 -1.27 2.78 -2.59
C LEU A 34 -0.07 2.04 -3.20
N ALA A 35 0.95 2.77 -3.62
CA ALA A 35 2.20 2.20 -4.13
C ALA A 35 2.93 1.36 -3.06
N GLY A 36 2.83 1.73 -1.78
CA GLY A 36 3.37 0.96 -0.67
C GLY A 36 2.66 -0.38 -0.48
N HIS A 37 1.32 -0.36 -0.43
CA HIS A 37 0.52 -1.58 -0.26
C HIS A 37 0.65 -2.53 -1.45
N LEU A 38 0.63 -2.01 -2.68
CA LEU A 38 0.81 -2.81 -3.88
C LEU A 38 2.22 -3.38 -4.02
N ALA A 39 3.25 -2.65 -3.59
CA ALA A 39 4.61 -3.18 -3.54
C ALA A 39 4.74 -4.32 -2.51
N ALA A 40 4.11 -4.18 -1.35
CA ALA A 40 4.07 -5.24 -0.35
C ALA A 40 3.31 -6.48 -0.86
N LEU A 41 2.18 -6.27 -1.55
CA LEU A 41 1.42 -7.36 -2.19
C LEU A 41 2.25 -8.07 -3.28
N LEU A 42 2.96 -7.31 -4.11
CA LEU A 42 3.89 -7.86 -5.11
C LEU A 42 4.98 -8.72 -4.45
N ALA A 43 5.57 -8.24 -3.36
CA ALA A 43 6.59 -9.01 -2.64
C ALA A 43 6.03 -10.37 -2.19
N VAL A 44 4.88 -10.39 -1.49
CA VAL A 44 4.24 -11.65 -1.05
C VAL A 44 3.87 -12.55 -2.24
N THR A 45 3.42 -11.96 -3.35
CA THR A 45 3.13 -12.71 -4.58
C THR A 45 4.39 -13.38 -5.14
N ASP A 46 5.54 -12.70 -5.09
CA ASP A 46 6.82 -13.30 -5.49
C ASP A 46 7.30 -14.40 -4.55
N GLU A 47 7.03 -14.29 -3.24
CA GLU A 47 7.30 -15.37 -2.29
C GLU A 47 6.44 -16.61 -2.62
N LEU A 48 5.15 -16.41 -2.89
CA LEU A 48 4.25 -17.48 -3.32
C LEU A 48 4.71 -18.13 -4.62
N ARG A 49 5.16 -17.36 -5.61
CA ARG A 49 5.69 -17.88 -6.88
C ARG A 49 6.93 -18.74 -6.69
N ALA A 50 7.76 -18.42 -5.71
CA ALA A 50 8.96 -19.20 -5.41
C ALA A 50 8.62 -20.56 -4.78
N LEU A 51 7.52 -20.64 -4.02
CA LEU A 51 7.09 -21.88 -3.35
C LEU A 51 6.17 -22.73 -4.24
N THR A 52 5.22 -22.10 -4.91
CA THR A 52 4.18 -22.75 -5.73
C THR A 52 4.05 -22.00 -7.06
N PRO A 53 4.91 -22.31 -8.05
CA PRO A 53 4.86 -21.65 -9.35
C PRO A 53 3.51 -21.84 -10.05
N SER A 54 2.90 -20.77 -10.50
CA SER A 54 1.66 -20.81 -11.30
C SER A 54 1.59 -19.63 -12.27
N GLY A 55 1.02 -19.87 -13.46
CA GLY A 55 0.87 -18.84 -14.49
C GLY A 55 0.00 -17.66 -14.04
N ASP A 56 -0.98 -17.91 -13.16
CA ASP A 56 -1.83 -16.87 -12.59
C ASP A 56 -1.04 -15.94 -11.65
N LEU A 57 -0.12 -16.48 -10.84
CA LEU A 57 0.74 -15.66 -9.99
C LEU A 57 1.77 -14.88 -10.81
N ASP A 58 2.28 -15.43 -11.92
CA ASP A 58 3.16 -14.72 -12.85
C ASP A 58 2.46 -13.52 -13.51
N ALA A 59 1.23 -13.72 -13.98
CA ALA A 59 0.41 -12.66 -14.56
C ALA A 59 0.07 -11.59 -13.51
N ALA A 60 -0.30 -12.02 -12.29
CA ALA A 60 -0.57 -11.12 -11.18
C ALA A 60 0.66 -10.27 -10.80
N ALA A 61 1.83 -10.89 -10.68
CA ALA A 61 3.07 -10.18 -10.35
C ALA A 61 3.44 -9.13 -11.42
N THR A 62 3.19 -9.43 -12.69
CA THR A 62 3.41 -8.50 -13.80
C THR A 62 2.48 -7.29 -13.68
N ARG A 63 1.17 -7.52 -13.54
CA ARG A 63 0.17 -6.45 -13.40
C ARG A 63 0.43 -5.58 -12.16
N LEU A 64 0.80 -6.19 -11.03
CA LEU A 64 1.14 -5.45 -9.81
C LEU A 64 2.39 -4.59 -10.00
N ALA A 65 3.42 -5.09 -10.69
CA ALA A 65 4.64 -4.33 -10.96
C ALA A 65 4.37 -3.11 -11.86
N GLU A 66 3.55 -3.27 -12.89
CA GLU A 66 3.11 -2.16 -13.77
C GLU A 66 2.34 -1.10 -12.98
N GLN A 67 1.42 -1.54 -12.11
CA GLN A 67 0.63 -0.66 -11.27
C GLN A 67 1.50 0.17 -10.32
N VAL A 68 2.46 -0.48 -9.64
CA VAL A 68 3.39 0.19 -8.73
C VAL A 68 4.31 1.14 -9.50
N ALA A 69 4.80 0.74 -10.67
CA ALA A 69 5.63 1.61 -11.51
C ALA A 69 4.86 2.86 -11.92
N ARG A 70 3.58 2.74 -12.33
CA ARG A 70 2.75 3.90 -12.67
C ARG A 70 2.66 4.89 -11.50
N LEU A 71 2.34 4.40 -10.30
CA LEU A 71 2.18 5.24 -9.10
C LEU A 71 3.51 5.88 -8.64
N ARG A 72 4.65 5.29 -8.99
CA ARG A 72 5.99 5.80 -8.66
C ARG A 72 6.65 6.60 -9.78
N GLY A 73 5.89 7.03 -10.79
CA GLY A 73 6.42 7.81 -11.91
C GLY A 73 7.35 7.01 -12.83
N GLY A 74 7.01 5.75 -13.10
CA GLY A 74 7.74 4.84 -14.00
C GLY A 74 8.89 4.06 -13.35
N ARG A 75 9.15 4.25 -12.05
CA ARG A 75 10.23 3.52 -11.36
C ARG A 75 9.81 2.10 -11.04
N THR A 76 10.55 1.13 -11.56
CA THR A 76 10.34 -0.29 -11.24
C THR A 76 10.48 -0.52 -9.73
N PRO A 77 9.51 -1.17 -9.07
CA PRO A 77 9.63 -1.51 -7.66
C PRO A 77 10.81 -2.42 -7.41
N VAL A 78 11.55 -2.14 -6.32
CA VAL A 78 12.61 -3.03 -5.83
C VAL A 78 11.96 -4.32 -5.34
N ARG A 79 12.41 -5.44 -5.89
CA ARG A 79 11.98 -6.79 -5.49
C ARG A 79 12.78 -7.16 -4.23
N ALA A 80 12.08 -7.42 -3.13
CA ALA A 80 12.73 -7.88 -1.90
C ALA A 80 13.14 -9.35 -2.04
N SER A 81 14.31 -9.71 -1.50
CA SER A 81 14.71 -11.11 -1.38
C SER A 81 13.93 -11.79 -0.26
N LEU A 82 13.57 -13.07 -0.48
CA LEU A 82 12.79 -13.89 0.44
C LEU A 82 13.43 -13.89 1.83
N THR A 83 12.70 -13.43 2.85
CA THR A 83 13.24 -13.28 4.22
C THR A 83 12.97 -14.47 5.14
N ALA A 84 12.00 -15.34 4.84
CA ALA A 84 11.72 -16.55 5.63
C ALA A 84 10.87 -17.54 4.83
N VAL A 85 11.00 -18.84 5.14
CA VAL A 85 10.05 -19.86 4.66
C VAL A 85 8.76 -19.71 5.46
N GLN A 86 7.70 -19.22 4.82
CA GLN A 86 6.34 -19.19 5.36
C GLN A 86 5.49 -20.22 4.65
N GLU A 87 4.57 -20.85 5.37
CA GLU A 87 3.59 -21.75 4.79
C GLU A 87 2.74 -21.01 3.73
N PRO A 88 2.50 -21.60 2.53
CA PRO A 88 1.75 -20.95 1.45
C PRO A 88 0.38 -20.40 1.88
N ALA A 89 -0.33 -21.08 2.78
CA ALA A 89 -1.60 -20.62 3.33
C ALA A 89 -1.47 -19.26 4.06
N ALA A 90 -0.45 -19.12 4.92
CA ALA A 90 -0.20 -17.88 5.65
C ALA A 90 0.18 -16.73 4.72
N LEU A 91 0.89 -17.04 3.62
CA LEU A 91 1.18 -16.06 2.57
C LEU A 91 -0.07 -15.63 1.82
N HIS A 92 -0.99 -16.55 1.50
CA HIS A 92 -2.28 -16.21 0.88
C HIS A 92 -3.14 -15.31 1.79
N GLU A 93 -3.24 -15.62 3.08
CA GLU A 93 -3.95 -14.76 4.06
C GLU A 93 -3.34 -13.36 4.14
N ARG A 94 -2.00 -13.28 4.22
CA ARG A 94 -1.28 -12.01 4.23
C ARG A 94 -1.51 -11.21 2.94
N ALA A 95 -1.48 -11.88 1.80
CA ALA A 95 -1.73 -11.26 0.49
C ALA A 95 -3.17 -10.74 0.40
N HIS A 96 -4.15 -11.51 0.84
CA HIS A 96 -5.56 -11.09 0.92
C HIS A 96 -5.72 -9.82 1.78
N ALA A 97 -5.12 -9.77 2.97
CA ALA A 97 -5.17 -8.59 3.84
C ALA A 97 -4.46 -7.36 3.25
N LEU A 98 -3.39 -7.55 2.46
CA LEU A 98 -2.73 -6.46 1.74
C LEU A 98 -3.58 -5.96 0.57
N ALA A 99 -4.23 -6.86 -0.16
CA ALA A 99 -5.17 -6.52 -1.23
C ALA A 99 -6.35 -5.70 -0.70
N GLY A 100 -6.94 -6.09 0.44
CA GLY A 100 -8.01 -5.31 1.08
C GLY A 100 -7.59 -3.89 1.47
N ARG A 101 -6.37 -3.71 2.01
CA ARG A 101 -5.83 -2.37 2.32
C ARG A 101 -5.60 -1.54 1.05
N ALA A 102 -5.05 -2.15 0.00
CA ALA A 102 -4.87 -1.48 -1.29
C ALA A 102 -6.21 -1.05 -1.90
N LEU A 103 -7.25 -1.89 -1.79
CA LEU A 103 -8.60 -1.60 -2.29
C LEU A 103 -9.20 -0.33 -1.64
N VAL A 104 -9.10 -0.20 -0.31
CA VAL A 104 -9.63 0.96 0.41
C VAL A 104 -8.92 2.26 -0.01
N VAL A 105 -7.61 2.22 -0.16
CA VAL A 105 -6.82 3.39 -0.60
C VAL A 105 -7.13 3.74 -2.05
N ALA A 106 -7.21 2.73 -2.93
CA ALA A 106 -7.57 2.91 -4.34
C ALA A 106 -8.96 3.53 -4.49
N ALA A 107 -9.96 3.03 -3.75
CA ALA A 107 -11.31 3.60 -3.74
C ALA A 107 -11.32 5.05 -3.22
N SER A 108 -10.54 5.34 -2.17
CA SER A 108 -10.43 6.70 -1.61
C SER A 108 -9.81 7.70 -2.60
N ARG A 109 -8.92 7.22 -3.48
CA ARG A 109 -8.32 7.99 -4.58
C ARG A 109 -9.23 8.07 -5.81
N ALA A 110 -10.25 7.22 -5.93
CA ALA A 110 -10.97 6.93 -7.16
C ALA A 110 -10.08 6.35 -8.29
N ASP A 111 -9.02 5.59 -7.92
CA ASP A 111 -8.25 4.79 -8.88
C ASP A 111 -8.95 3.45 -9.12
N THR A 112 -9.88 3.45 -10.09
CA THR A 112 -10.69 2.28 -10.45
C THR A 112 -9.83 1.11 -10.94
N ALA A 113 -8.74 1.38 -11.66
CA ALA A 113 -7.86 0.32 -12.16
C ALA A 113 -7.15 -0.40 -11.00
N ALA A 114 -6.65 0.36 -10.01
CA ALA A 114 -6.07 -0.20 -8.80
C ALA A 114 -7.11 -0.97 -7.96
N ALA A 115 -8.33 -0.43 -7.86
CA ALA A 115 -9.40 -1.05 -7.10
C ALA A 115 -9.81 -2.40 -7.69
N ILE A 116 -10.01 -2.49 -9.01
CA ILE A 116 -10.33 -3.74 -9.70
C ILE A 116 -9.21 -4.76 -9.50
N LEU A 117 -7.95 -4.37 -9.73
CA LEU A 117 -6.82 -5.27 -9.54
C LEU A 117 -6.73 -5.78 -8.09
N ALA A 118 -6.96 -4.93 -7.10
CA ALA A 118 -6.95 -5.32 -5.70
C ALA A 118 -8.10 -6.30 -5.37
N ALA A 119 -9.30 -6.07 -5.89
CA ALA A 119 -10.44 -6.98 -5.72
C ALA A 119 -10.18 -8.35 -6.36
N GLU A 120 -9.74 -8.38 -7.62
CA GLU A 120 -9.38 -9.63 -8.33
C GLU A 120 -8.32 -10.43 -7.54
N ARG A 121 -7.39 -9.75 -6.87
CA ARG A 121 -6.35 -10.39 -6.07
C ARG A 121 -6.85 -10.92 -4.75
N MET A 122 -7.74 -10.18 -4.10
CA MET A 122 -8.40 -10.59 -2.88
C MET A 122 -9.18 -11.90 -3.10
N ASP A 123 -9.99 -11.98 -4.16
CA ASP A 123 -10.82 -13.14 -4.48
C ASP A 123 -9.96 -14.39 -4.74
N ALA A 124 -8.94 -14.28 -5.57
CA ALA A 124 -8.11 -15.45 -5.90
C ALA A 124 -7.21 -15.90 -4.74
N HIS A 125 -6.85 -15.02 -3.79
CA HIS A 125 -6.23 -15.47 -2.54
C HIS A 125 -7.23 -16.18 -1.62
N THR A 126 -8.49 -15.75 -1.57
CA THR A 126 -9.55 -16.50 -0.87
C THR A 126 -9.69 -17.91 -1.42
N THR A 127 -9.83 -18.05 -2.75
CA THR A 127 -9.92 -19.36 -3.40
C THR A 127 -8.69 -20.23 -3.12
N ALA A 128 -7.49 -19.65 -3.14
CA ALA A 128 -6.26 -20.39 -2.85
C ALA A 128 -6.18 -20.88 -1.39
N THR A 129 -6.62 -20.07 -0.43
CA THR A 129 -6.72 -20.48 0.98
C THR A 129 -7.73 -21.61 1.16
N GLU A 130 -8.90 -21.52 0.51
CA GLU A 130 -9.91 -22.59 0.55
C GLU A 130 -9.37 -23.91 -0.01
N LEU A 131 -8.69 -23.86 -1.17
CA LEU A 131 -8.05 -25.04 -1.77
C LEU A 131 -6.96 -25.64 -0.89
N THR A 132 -6.16 -24.81 -0.21
CA THR A 132 -5.09 -25.27 0.69
C THR A 132 -5.66 -25.87 1.97
N SER A 133 -6.81 -25.39 2.45
CA SER A 133 -7.47 -25.91 3.65
C SER A 133 -8.20 -27.24 3.44
N ALA A 134 -8.50 -27.59 2.18
CA ALA A 134 -9.26 -28.78 1.80
C ALA A 134 -8.39 -30.02 1.47
N GLY A 135 -7.06 -29.85 1.40
CA GLY A 135 -6.08 -30.93 1.13
C GLY A 135 -5.36 -31.39 2.38
#